data_AF-A0A519YSJ9-F1
#
_entry.id   AF-A0A519YSJ9-F1
#
_cell.length_a   1.000
_cell.length_b   1.000
_cell.length_c   1.000
_cell.angle_alpha   90.00
_cell.angle_beta   90.00
_cell.angle_gamma   90.00
#
_symmetry.space_group_name_H-M   'P 1'
#
loop_
_entity.id
_entity.type
_entity.pdbx_description
1 polymer ?
#
loop_
_entity_poly.entity_id
_entity_poly.type
_entity_poly.pdbx_seq_one_letter_code
_entity_poly.pdbx_strand_id
1 'polypeptide(L)'
;MPLKIERKPITARRVMLFLAILVLIPVIGFMLVLASQQTRLILPARVNNAEPPPASLNAQYLSLPTPSGATLQGVLFPAKTASPTLILAFPGNTHNAVGFATFLKESVFPDDDIAVAAFSYRGYPNGVTPPSTGTPSQAGLYADSLLVYDVLTTRLQPKSVKVAAYSIGTAVATHLALNRPVAKMLLAAPIASVRRIAQERYPWVPVRLLLRHPFATEDVIANLTTSTTIVYSPTDGLVPRHHVENILHTANPSIPLIAVPGTNHVTLILHPETPTLIRKALID
;
A
#
# COMPACT_ATOMS: atom_id res chain seq x y z
N MET A 1 -18.46 -71.34 -18.60
CA MET A 1 -19.50 -70.75 -17.74
C MET A 1 -19.27 -69.24 -17.71
N PRO A 2 -20.09 -68.39 -18.35
CA PRO A 2 -19.83 -66.96 -18.39
C PRO A 2 -20.25 -66.32 -17.05
N LEU A 3 -19.35 -65.58 -16.41
CA LEU A 3 -19.66 -64.78 -15.22
C LEU A 3 -20.67 -63.68 -15.58
N LYS A 4 -21.90 -63.79 -15.08
CA LYS A 4 -22.88 -62.71 -15.08
C LYS A 4 -22.41 -61.62 -14.11
N ILE A 5 -21.83 -60.54 -14.63
CA ILE A 5 -21.50 -59.35 -13.84
C ILE A 5 -22.80 -58.55 -13.67
N GLU A 6 -23.42 -58.67 -12.50
CA GLU A 6 -24.61 -57.92 -12.14
C GLU A 6 -24.22 -56.47 -11.81
N ARG A 7 -24.46 -55.54 -12.74
CA ARG A 7 -24.18 -54.11 -12.52
C ARG A 7 -25.28 -53.52 -11.64
N LYS A 8 -24.97 -53.27 -10.36
CA LYS A 8 -25.87 -52.52 -9.46
C LYS A 8 -26.17 -51.13 -10.06
N PRO A 9 -27.44 -50.70 -10.17
CA PRO A 9 -27.80 -49.42 -10.76
C PRO A 9 -27.22 -48.27 -9.92
N ILE A 10 -26.60 -47.30 -10.60
CA ILE A 10 -26.09 -46.08 -9.95
C ILE A 10 -27.32 -45.25 -9.54
N THR A 11 -27.49 -45.00 -8.25
CA THR A 11 -28.59 -44.17 -7.75
C THR A 11 -28.37 -42.70 -8.11
N ALA A 12 -29.44 -41.95 -8.38
CA ALA A 12 -29.36 -40.51 -8.67
C ALA A 12 -28.55 -39.73 -7.60
N ARG A 13 -28.66 -40.14 -6.34
CA ARG A 13 -27.85 -39.61 -5.22
C ARG A 13 -26.34 -39.78 -5.43
N ARG A 14 -25.88 -40.93 -5.92
CA ARG A 14 -24.46 -41.19 -6.20
C ARG A 14 -23.97 -40.35 -7.38
N VAL A 15 -24.79 -40.16 -8.41
CA VAL A 15 -24.48 -39.28 -9.54
C VAL A 15 -24.36 -37.83 -9.07
N MET A 16 -25.33 -37.32 -8.29
CA MET A 16 -25.29 -35.95 -7.76
C MET A 16 -24.09 -35.71 -6.85
N LEU A 17 -23.76 -36.66 -5.96
CA LEU A 17 -22.56 -36.58 -5.12
C LEU A 17 -21.28 -36.53 -5.96
N PHE A 18 -21.18 -37.37 -6.99
CA PHE A 18 -20.03 -37.37 -7.89
C PHE A 18 -19.88 -36.03 -8.63
N LEU A 19 -20.97 -35.49 -9.18
CA LEU A 19 -20.96 -34.19 -9.86
C LEU A 19 -20.61 -33.04 -8.90
N ALA A 20 -21.13 -33.06 -7.66
CA ALA A 20 -20.78 -32.08 -6.64
C ALA A 20 -19.28 -32.13 -6.30
N ILE A 21 -18.71 -33.33 -6.12
CA ILE A 21 -17.28 -33.52 -5.86
C ILE A 21 -16.44 -33.01 -7.05
N LEU A 22 -16.86 -33.33 -8.28
CA LEU A 22 -16.18 -32.92 -9.51
C LEU A 22 -16.07 -31.39 -9.63
N VAL A 23 -17.03 -30.64 -9.09
CA VAL A 23 -17.02 -29.16 -9.08
C VAL A 23 -16.32 -28.62 -7.83
N LEU A 24 -16.59 -29.17 -6.64
CA LEU A 24 -16.08 -28.65 -5.38
C LEU A 24 -14.56 -28.80 -5.25
N ILE A 25 -13.98 -29.91 -5.72
CA ILE A 25 -12.53 -30.13 -5.62
C ILE A 25 -11.74 -29.04 -6.36
N PRO A 26 -12.00 -28.73 -7.64
CA PRO A 26 -11.33 -27.65 -8.35
C PRO A 26 -11.53 -26.27 -7.69
N VAL A 27 -12.74 -25.99 -7.19
CA VAL A 27 -13.04 -24.71 -6.53
C VAL A 27 -12.23 -24.55 -5.25
N ILE A 28 -12.22 -25.57 -4.38
CA ILE A 28 -11.42 -25.58 -3.15
C ILE A 28 -9.93 -25.50 -3.49
N GLY A 29 -9.46 -26.28 -4.47
CA GLY A 29 -8.08 -26.23 -4.95
C GLY A 29 -7.68 -24.83 -5.40
N PHE A 30 -8.52 -24.15 -6.17
CA PHE A 30 -8.28 -22.79 -6.61
C PHE A 30 -8.28 -21.77 -5.45
N MET A 31 -9.19 -21.91 -4.48
CA MET A 31 -9.16 -21.09 -3.25
C MET A 31 -7.86 -21.27 -2.46
N LEU A 32 -7.35 -22.50 -2.34
CA LEU A 32 -6.06 -22.77 -1.68
C LEU A 32 -4.88 -22.15 -2.43
N VAL A 33 -4.93 -22.12 -3.77
CA VAL A 33 -3.94 -21.40 -4.59
C VAL A 33 -4.01 -19.89 -4.32
N LEU A 34 -5.20 -19.29 -4.33
CA LEU A 34 -5.37 -17.87 -3.99
C LEU A 34 -4.86 -17.57 -2.58
N ALA A 35 -5.21 -18.39 -1.60
CA ALA A 35 -4.81 -18.21 -0.20
C ALA A 35 -3.29 -18.32 -0.01
N SER A 36 -2.63 -19.26 -0.69
CA SER A 36 -1.18 -19.44 -0.62
C SER A 36 -0.42 -18.33 -1.35
N GLN A 37 -0.93 -17.89 -2.51
CA GLN A 37 -0.27 -16.90 -3.37
C GLN A 37 -0.64 -15.44 -3.07
N GLN A 38 -1.60 -15.18 -2.16
CA GLN A 38 -2.10 -13.81 -1.89
C GLN A 38 -1.00 -12.79 -1.60
N THR A 39 0.07 -13.16 -0.88
CA THR A 39 1.17 -12.23 -0.59
C THR A 39 1.84 -11.76 -1.88
N ARG A 40 2.10 -12.65 -2.84
CA ARG A 40 2.71 -12.28 -4.12
C ARG A 40 1.74 -11.51 -5.03
N LEU A 41 0.44 -11.75 -4.89
CA LEU A 41 -0.58 -11.01 -5.65
C LEU A 41 -0.74 -9.57 -5.14
N ILE A 42 -0.70 -9.37 -3.82
CA ILE A 42 -0.90 -8.07 -3.17
C ILE A 42 0.42 -7.30 -3.08
N LEU A 43 1.52 -7.98 -2.76
CA LEU A 43 2.86 -7.42 -2.56
C LEU A 43 3.87 -8.20 -3.41
N PRO A 44 3.96 -7.92 -4.72
CA PRO A 44 4.71 -8.73 -5.67
C PRO A 44 6.24 -8.63 -5.56
N ALA A 45 6.77 -7.77 -4.68
CA ALA A 45 8.22 -7.55 -4.52
C ALA A 45 8.94 -7.17 -5.82
N ARG A 46 8.22 -6.47 -6.70
CA ARG A 46 8.73 -5.89 -7.94
C ARG A 46 8.30 -4.44 -7.99
N VAL A 47 9.14 -3.60 -8.57
CA VAL A 47 8.91 -2.15 -8.66
C VAL A 47 9.07 -1.68 -10.10
N ASN A 48 8.48 -0.54 -10.42
CA ASN A 48 8.81 0.21 -11.62
C ASN A 48 10.29 0.62 -11.63
N ASN A 49 10.84 0.78 -12.82
CA ASN A 49 12.17 1.37 -12.98
C ASN A 49 12.14 2.80 -12.43
N ALA A 50 13.17 3.15 -11.68
CA ALA A 50 13.42 4.51 -11.23
C ALA A 50 14.89 4.81 -11.48
N GLU A 51 15.16 6.01 -11.99
CA GLU A 51 16.53 6.49 -12.09
C GLU A 51 17.09 6.76 -10.69
N PRO A 52 18.40 6.60 -10.49
CA PRO A 52 19.03 7.05 -9.27
C PRO A 52 18.74 8.54 -9.02
N PRO A 53 18.54 8.96 -7.75
CA PRO A 53 18.34 10.37 -7.44
C PRO A 53 19.51 11.23 -7.95
N PRO A 54 19.26 12.43 -8.47
CA PRO A 54 20.34 13.34 -8.85
C PRO A 54 21.25 13.70 -7.68
N ALA A 55 22.55 13.85 -7.95
CA ALA A 55 23.54 14.16 -6.92
C ALA A 55 23.24 15.47 -6.17
N SER A 56 22.59 16.44 -6.84
CA SER A 56 22.17 17.72 -6.26
C SER A 56 21.23 17.58 -5.05
N LEU A 57 20.50 16.45 -4.94
CA LEU A 57 19.58 16.19 -3.83
C LEU A 57 20.29 15.66 -2.57
N ASN A 58 21.59 15.38 -2.63
CA ASN A 58 22.38 14.87 -1.50
C ASN A 58 21.73 13.65 -0.82
N ALA A 59 21.26 12.69 -1.61
CA ALA A 59 20.59 11.48 -1.15
C ALA A 59 21.45 10.72 -0.12
N GLN A 60 20.90 10.46 1.06
CA GLN A 60 21.50 9.59 2.07
C GLN A 60 20.81 8.24 2.06
N TYR A 61 21.53 7.19 1.66
CA TYR A 61 21.01 5.83 1.71
C TYR A 61 21.06 5.28 3.14
N LEU A 62 19.94 4.74 3.61
CA LEU A 62 19.77 4.27 4.98
C LEU A 62 19.49 2.76 5.00
N SER A 63 20.21 2.06 5.86
CA SER A 63 20.00 0.64 6.16
C SER A 63 19.51 0.50 7.60
N LEU A 64 18.29 0.00 7.77
CA LEU A 64 17.60 -0.05 9.05
C LEU A 64 17.25 -1.50 9.43
N PRO A 65 17.94 -2.12 10.40
CA PRO A 65 17.56 -3.44 10.90
C PRO A 65 16.24 -3.38 11.66
N THR A 66 15.38 -4.36 11.43
CA THR A 66 14.11 -4.55 12.13
C THR A 66 14.29 -5.54 13.29
N PRO A 67 13.51 -5.44 14.37
CA PRO A 67 13.52 -6.44 15.45
C PRO A 67 13.25 -7.87 14.99
N SER A 68 12.53 -8.03 13.87
CA SER A 68 12.23 -9.32 13.25
C SER A 68 13.35 -9.90 12.36
N GLY A 69 14.53 -9.26 12.30
CA GLY A 69 15.69 -9.74 11.54
C GLY A 69 15.71 -9.37 10.05
N ALA A 70 14.68 -8.71 9.53
CA ALA A 70 14.74 -8.06 8.22
C ALA A 70 15.55 -6.76 8.29
N THR A 71 16.11 -6.30 7.17
CA THR A 71 16.80 -5.02 7.03
C THR A 71 16.13 -4.21 5.93
N LEU A 72 15.62 -3.04 6.29
CA LEU A 72 14.99 -2.10 5.36
C LEU A 72 16.06 -1.22 4.73
N GLN A 73 15.89 -0.95 3.44
CA GLN A 73 16.77 -0.13 2.63
C GLN A 73 15.98 1.04 2.07
N GLY A 74 16.43 2.26 2.35
CA GLY A 74 15.70 3.48 2.04
C GLY A 74 16.62 4.64 1.69
N VAL A 75 15.98 5.77 1.44
CA VAL A 75 16.65 7.05 1.17
C VAL A 75 16.10 8.12 2.11
N LEU A 76 16.98 9.04 2.49
CA LEU A 76 16.66 10.30 3.13
C LEU A 76 17.27 11.42 2.29
N PHE A 77 16.44 12.31 1.79
CA PHE A 77 16.84 13.62 1.29
C PHE A 77 16.84 14.58 2.48
N PRO A 78 18.01 15.06 2.93
CA PRO A 78 18.10 15.89 4.12
C PRO A 78 17.63 17.32 3.84
N ALA A 79 17.08 17.95 4.87
CA ALA A 79 17.01 19.41 4.93
C ALA A 79 18.35 19.99 5.37
N LYS A 80 18.55 21.28 5.14
CA LYS A 80 19.68 22.08 5.64
C LYS A 80 19.48 22.48 7.10
N THR A 81 18.24 22.73 7.53
CA THR A 81 17.93 23.06 8.93
C THR A 81 18.06 21.87 9.88
N ALA A 82 18.38 22.15 11.14
CA ALA A 82 18.58 21.14 12.18
C ALA A 82 17.28 20.46 12.65
N SER A 83 16.13 21.14 12.57
CA SER A 83 14.81 20.60 12.95
C SER A 83 13.81 20.79 11.81
N PRO A 84 13.86 19.94 10.77
CA PRO A 84 13.06 20.13 9.57
C PRO A 84 11.62 19.65 9.73
N THR A 85 10.78 20.01 8.76
CA THR A 85 9.59 19.20 8.48
C THR A 85 10.06 17.91 7.80
N LEU A 86 9.59 16.75 8.28
CA LEU A 86 9.88 15.45 7.67
C LEU A 86 8.66 14.95 6.90
N ILE A 87 8.85 14.62 5.63
CA ILE A 87 7.88 13.91 4.80
C ILE A 87 8.26 12.43 4.76
N LEU A 88 7.41 11.56 5.32
CA LEU A 88 7.52 10.11 5.13
C LEU A 88 6.67 9.69 3.94
N ALA A 89 7.27 8.98 2.99
CA ALA A 89 6.61 8.56 1.77
C ALA A 89 6.34 7.05 1.74
N PHE A 90 5.08 6.68 1.47
CA PHE A 90 4.63 5.30 1.36
C PHE A 90 4.10 5.02 -0.06
N PRO A 91 4.89 4.36 -0.93
CA PRO A 91 4.53 4.15 -2.32
C PRO A 91 3.48 3.04 -2.50
N GLY A 92 3.02 2.85 -3.73
CA GLY A 92 2.19 1.69 -4.11
C GLY A 92 2.97 0.37 -4.10
N ASN A 93 2.26 -0.76 -4.15
CA ASN A 93 2.85 -2.12 -4.12
C ASN A 93 3.73 -2.49 -5.32
N THR A 94 3.78 -1.65 -6.35
CA THR A 94 4.67 -1.83 -7.52
C THR A 94 5.54 -0.60 -7.76
N HIS A 95 5.65 0.29 -6.78
CA HIS A 95 6.36 1.56 -6.93
C HIS A 95 7.67 1.54 -6.15
N ASN A 96 8.72 2.04 -6.77
CA ASN A 96 10.04 2.17 -6.17
C ASN A 96 10.01 3.25 -5.09
N ALA A 97 10.38 2.88 -3.85
CA ALA A 97 10.36 3.81 -2.73
C ALA A 97 11.34 4.97 -2.90
N VAL A 98 12.55 4.71 -3.41
CA VAL A 98 13.54 5.75 -3.70
C VAL A 98 13.01 6.66 -4.79
N GLY A 99 12.52 6.10 -5.89
CA GLY A 99 11.92 6.88 -6.99
C GLY A 99 10.75 7.76 -6.54
N PHE A 100 9.89 7.25 -5.65
CA PHE A 100 8.77 8.02 -5.12
C PHE A 100 9.24 9.16 -4.21
N ALA A 101 10.25 8.94 -3.36
CA ALA A 101 10.85 10.00 -2.55
C ALA A 101 11.56 11.06 -3.41
N THR A 102 12.26 10.63 -4.48
CA THR A 102 12.88 11.53 -5.46
C THR A 102 11.84 12.42 -6.13
N PHE A 103 10.74 11.84 -6.63
CA PHE A 103 9.62 12.59 -7.19
C PHE A 103 9.08 13.65 -6.22
N LEU A 104 8.87 13.28 -4.95
CA LEU A 104 8.43 14.25 -3.94
C LEU A 104 9.45 15.37 -3.75
N LYS A 105 10.74 15.04 -3.62
CA LYS A 105 11.77 16.06 -3.39
C LYS A 105 11.98 16.99 -4.60
N GLU A 106 11.92 16.46 -5.82
CA GLU A 106 12.19 17.25 -7.04
C GLU A 106 10.97 17.98 -7.58
N SER A 107 9.82 17.32 -7.63
CA SER A 107 8.64 17.85 -8.31
C SER A 107 7.68 18.58 -7.36
N VAL A 108 7.61 18.15 -6.10
CA VAL A 108 6.67 18.73 -5.11
C VAL A 108 7.33 19.77 -4.24
N PHE A 109 8.58 19.50 -3.83
CA PHE A 109 9.32 20.29 -2.87
C PHE A 109 10.73 20.69 -3.35
N PRO A 110 10.90 21.17 -4.61
CA PRO A 110 12.23 21.47 -5.15
C PRO A 110 13.00 22.45 -4.26
N ASP A 111 12.33 23.53 -3.86
CA ASP A 111 12.96 24.67 -3.17
C ASP A 111 12.73 24.68 -1.66
N ASP A 112 11.96 23.73 -1.12
CA ASP A 112 11.69 23.69 0.32
C ASP A 112 12.83 23.04 1.10
N ASP A 113 13.12 23.66 2.24
CA ASP A 113 14.01 23.13 3.26
C ASP A 113 13.30 22.08 4.13
N ILE A 114 12.97 20.94 3.52
CA ILE A 114 12.30 19.81 4.17
C ILE A 114 13.05 18.52 3.94
N ALA A 115 12.96 17.61 4.91
CA ALA A 115 13.47 16.27 4.79
C ALA A 115 12.42 15.36 4.13
N VAL A 116 12.82 14.50 3.20
CA VAL A 116 11.94 13.50 2.57
C VAL A 116 12.57 12.13 2.70
N ALA A 117 11.83 11.15 3.23
CA ALA A 117 12.34 9.80 3.38
C ALA A 117 11.34 8.73 2.93
N ALA A 118 11.89 7.65 2.36
CA ALA A 118 11.13 6.45 2.02
C ALA A 118 11.99 5.21 2.17
N PHE A 119 11.36 4.10 2.54
CA PHE A 119 12.01 2.80 2.64
C PHE A 119 11.31 1.81 1.73
N SER A 120 12.11 0.97 1.08
CA SER A 120 11.58 -0.12 0.27
C SER A 120 10.90 -1.12 1.20
N TYR A 121 9.76 -1.67 0.78
CA TYR A 121 9.12 -2.73 1.53
C TYR A 121 10.01 -3.97 1.62
N ARG A 122 9.81 -4.81 2.64
CA ARG A 122 10.57 -6.06 2.81
C ARG A 122 10.54 -6.90 1.53
N GLY A 123 11.69 -7.36 1.09
CA GLY A 123 11.87 -8.12 -0.16
C GLY A 123 11.89 -7.26 -1.44
N TYR A 124 11.66 -5.95 -1.37
CA TYR A 124 11.61 -5.09 -2.55
C TYR A 124 12.99 -4.55 -2.90
N PRO A 125 13.33 -4.52 -4.21
CA PRO A 125 14.49 -3.78 -4.70
C PRO A 125 14.18 -2.28 -4.83
N ASN A 126 15.24 -1.47 -4.92
CA ASN A 126 15.13 -0.05 -5.27
C ASN A 126 16.10 0.40 -6.37
N GLY A 127 17.02 -0.46 -6.82
CA GLY A 127 17.94 -0.20 -7.92
C GLY A 127 19.20 0.60 -7.57
N VAL A 128 19.32 1.12 -6.34
CA VAL A 128 20.47 1.95 -5.91
C VAL A 128 21.21 1.41 -4.69
N THR A 129 20.56 0.56 -3.89
CA THR A 129 21.15 -0.19 -2.78
C THR A 129 20.82 -1.68 -2.93
N PRO A 130 21.39 -2.57 -2.09
CA PRO A 130 20.83 -3.91 -1.94
C PRO A 130 19.31 -3.85 -1.66
N PRO A 131 18.52 -4.86 -2.06
CA PRO A 131 17.11 -4.94 -1.72
C PRO A 131 16.88 -4.99 -0.21
N SER A 132 15.72 -4.52 0.24
CA SER A 132 15.29 -4.79 1.61
C SER A 132 15.10 -6.30 1.80
N THR A 133 15.54 -6.85 2.92
CA THR A 133 15.45 -8.30 3.17
C THR A 133 14.11 -8.67 3.81
N GLY A 134 13.84 -9.98 3.94
CA GLY A 134 12.62 -10.52 4.54
C GLY A 134 11.45 -10.64 3.57
N THR A 135 10.30 -11.07 4.09
CA THR A 135 9.06 -11.29 3.30
C THR A 135 8.06 -10.14 3.54
N PRO A 136 7.47 -9.56 2.49
CA PRO A 136 6.46 -8.52 2.66
C PRO A 136 5.17 -9.09 3.26
N SER A 137 4.57 -8.34 4.18
CA SER A 137 3.28 -8.66 4.78
C SER A 137 2.66 -7.39 5.34
N GLN A 138 1.34 -7.35 5.54
CA GLN A 138 0.71 -6.21 6.19
C GLN A 138 1.33 -5.91 7.56
N ALA A 139 1.44 -6.93 8.42
CA ALA A 139 2.02 -6.78 9.76
C ALA A 139 3.46 -6.25 9.70
N GLY A 140 4.26 -6.75 8.75
CA GLY A 140 5.62 -6.25 8.51
C GLY A 140 5.62 -4.78 8.10
N LEU A 141 4.89 -4.40 7.06
CA LEU A 141 4.84 -3.03 6.55
C LEU A 141 4.32 -2.04 7.61
N TYR A 142 3.35 -2.47 8.42
CA TYR A 142 2.82 -1.68 9.53
C TYR A 142 3.88 -1.47 10.61
N ALA A 143 4.53 -2.54 11.09
CA ALA A 143 5.62 -2.43 12.06
C ALA A 143 6.80 -1.60 11.54
N ASP A 144 7.14 -1.76 10.26
CA ASP A 144 8.21 -1.03 9.59
C ASP A 144 7.90 0.47 9.52
N SER A 145 6.64 0.85 9.29
CA SER A 145 6.23 2.27 9.28
C SER A 145 6.46 2.96 10.63
N LEU A 146 6.18 2.26 11.74
CA LEU A 146 6.40 2.78 13.08
C LEU A 146 7.90 2.87 13.40
N LEU A 147 8.66 1.83 13.06
CA LEU A 147 10.11 1.81 13.25
C LEU A 147 10.81 2.94 12.49
N VAL A 148 10.46 3.13 11.21
CA VAL A 148 11.01 4.19 10.37
C VAL A 148 10.69 5.57 10.96
N TYR A 149 9.44 5.78 11.40
CA TYR A 149 9.05 7.01 12.08
C TYR A 149 9.93 7.24 13.31
N ASP A 150 9.98 6.28 14.24
CA ASP A 150 10.64 6.45 15.54
C ASP A 150 12.14 6.74 15.39
N VAL A 151 12.80 6.02 14.46
CA VAL A 151 14.23 6.20 14.18
C VAL A 151 14.50 7.58 13.56
N LEU A 152 13.70 7.99 12.58
CA LEU A 152 13.92 9.27 11.91
C LEU A 152 13.53 10.45 12.80
N THR A 153 12.49 10.34 13.64
CA THR A 153 12.16 11.40 14.59
C THR A 153 13.22 11.56 15.66
N THR A 154 13.81 10.45 16.13
CA THR A 154 14.93 10.49 17.07
C THR A 154 16.16 11.13 16.43
N ARG A 155 16.47 10.76 15.18
CA ARG A 155 17.66 11.24 14.46
C ARG A 155 17.56 12.71 14.04
N LEU A 156 16.41 13.13 13.53
CA LEU A 156 16.25 14.45 12.89
C LEU A 156 15.57 15.48 13.79
N GLN A 157 14.97 15.05 14.92
CA GLN A 157 14.19 15.89 15.82
C GLN A 157 13.25 16.85 15.04
N PRO A 158 12.42 16.35 14.11
CA PRO A 158 11.68 17.19 13.20
C PRO A 158 10.61 17.99 13.94
N LYS A 159 10.44 19.26 13.57
CA LYS A 159 9.37 20.12 14.13
C LYS A 159 7.97 19.60 13.78
N SER A 160 7.83 18.84 12.69
CA SER A 160 6.60 18.16 12.31
C SER A 160 6.88 16.99 11.39
N VAL A 161 6.09 15.92 11.50
CA VAL A 161 6.08 14.80 10.56
C VAL A 161 4.80 14.84 9.73
N LYS A 162 4.94 14.71 8.42
CA LYS A 162 3.86 14.67 7.46
C LYS A 162 4.02 13.45 6.56
N VAL A 163 2.95 12.98 5.96
CA VAL A 163 2.96 11.71 5.22
C VAL A 163 2.38 11.90 3.82
N ALA A 164 3.08 11.40 2.80
CA ALA A 164 2.59 11.29 1.43
C ALA A 164 2.45 9.81 1.07
N ALA A 165 1.26 9.35 0.72
CA ALA A 165 1.01 7.94 0.48
C ALA A 165 0.20 7.70 -0.79
N TYR A 166 0.49 6.60 -1.48
CA TYR A 166 -0.15 6.25 -2.74
C TYR A 166 -0.64 4.80 -2.76
N SER A 167 -1.87 4.58 -3.22
CA SER A 167 -2.48 3.25 -3.36
C SER A 167 -2.38 2.42 -2.08
N ILE A 168 -1.79 1.22 -2.08
CA ILE A 168 -1.62 0.39 -0.88
C ILE A 168 -0.88 1.11 0.27
N GLY A 169 0.02 2.05 -0.07
CA GLY A 169 0.76 2.84 0.90
C GLY A 169 -0.15 3.68 1.79
N THR A 170 -1.37 3.99 1.34
CA THR A 170 -2.38 4.72 2.13
C THR A 170 -2.85 3.94 3.37
N ALA A 171 -2.92 2.61 3.28
CA ALA A 171 -3.20 1.75 4.44
C ALA A 171 -2.03 1.75 5.44
N VAL A 172 -0.78 1.81 4.95
CA VAL A 172 0.42 1.91 5.80
C VAL A 172 0.48 3.28 6.50
N ALA A 173 0.22 4.35 5.76
CA ALA A 173 0.20 5.71 6.27
C ALA A 173 -0.87 5.94 7.34
N THR A 174 -2.09 5.43 7.10
CA THR A 174 -3.19 5.53 8.07
C THR A 174 -2.94 4.69 9.32
N HIS A 175 -2.29 3.53 9.18
CA HIS A 175 -1.81 2.78 10.34
C HIS A 175 -0.74 3.54 11.13
N LEU A 176 0.23 4.19 10.46
CA LEU A 176 1.22 5.02 11.13
C LEU A 176 0.54 6.18 11.89
N ALA A 177 -0.35 6.92 11.24
CA ALA A 177 -1.04 8.07 11.84
C ALA A 177 -1.93 7.69 13.03
N LEU A 178 -2.43 6.46 13.08
CA LEU A 178 -3.17 5.96 14.25
C LEU A 178 -2.26 5.78 15.47
N ASN A 179 -0.97 5.51 15.26
CA ASN A 179 -0.04 5.09 16.31
C ASN A 179 1.03 6.14 16.64
N ARG A 180 1.23 7.15 15.78
CA ARG A 180 2.25 8.19 15.92
C ARG A 180 1.71 9.56 15.52
N PRO A 181 2.21 10.66 16.15
CA PRO A 181 1.81 12.00 15.77
C PRO A 181 2.17 12.34 14.32
N VAL A 182 1.16 12.45 13.46
CA VAL A 182 1.31 12.93 12.08
C VAL A 182 0.51 14.22 11.93
N ALA A 183 1.19 15.29 11.51
CA ALA A 183 0.60 16.63 11.42
C ALA A 183 -0.34 16.78 10.22
N LYS A 184 0.11 16.34 9.04
CA LYS A 184 -0.68 16.34 7.78
C LYS A 184 -0.43 15.06 7.00
N MET A 185 -1.46 14.54 6.34
CA MET A 185 -1.37 13.32 5.53
C MET A 185 -2.09 13.51 4.19
N LEU A 186 -1.41 13.16 3.10
CA LEU A 186 -2.01 13.03 1.78
C LEU A 186 -2.17 11.55 1.43
N LEU A 187 -3.38 11.17 1.03
CA LEU A 187 -3.70 9.86 0.48
C LEU A 187 -4.07 9.97 -1.00
N ALA A 188 -3.18 9.56 -1.90
CA ALA A 188 -3.41 9.52 -3.34
C ALA A 188 -3.91 8.14 -3.79
N ALA A 189 -5.02 8.10 -4.54
CA ALA A 189 -5.72 6.87 -4.94
C ALA A 189 -5.89 5.86 -3.80
N PRO A 190 -6.46 6.25 -2.64
CA PRO A 190 -6.51 5.38 -1.47
C PRO A 190 -7.40 4.18 -1.68
N ILE A 191 -7.00 3.06 -1.08
CA ILE A 191 -7.81 1.85 -1.00
C ILE A 191 -8.65 1.87 0.28
N ALA A 192 -9.94 1.57 0.20
CA ALA A 192 -10.74 1.37 1.43
C ALA A 192 -10.21 0.17 2.22
N SER A 193 -10.08 -0.97 1.54
CA SER A 193 -9.32 -2.12 2.02
C SER A 193 -8.95 -3.07 0.87
N VAL A 194 -7.84 -3.80 0.99
CA VAL A 194 -7.55 -4.95 0.12
C VAL A 194 -8.63 -6.02 0.27
N ARG A 195 -9.18 -6.17 1.49
CA ARG A 195 -10.34 -7.03 1.77
C ARG A 195 -11.51 -6.75 0.85
N ARG A 196 -11.89 -5.48 0.68
CA ARG A 196 -12.98 -5.07 -0.20
C ARG A 196 -12.66 -5.33 -1.67
N ILE A 197 -11.46 -4.92 -2.13
CA ILE A 197 -11.02 -5.17 -3.52
C ILE A 197 -11.04 -6.67 -3.84
N ALA A 198 -10.54 -7.51 -2.94
CA ALA A 198 -10.51 -8.96 -3.12
C ALA A 198 -11.93 -9.55 -3.15
N GLN A 199 -12.84 -9.07 -2.30
CA GLN A 199 -14.23 -9.53 -2.25
C GLN A 199 -14.99 -9.16 -3.53
N GLU A 200 -14.74 -7.97 -4.10
CA GLU A 200 -15.34 -7.52 -5.35
C GLU A 200 -14.80 -8.30 -6.55
N ARG A 201 -13.50 -8.60 -6.56
CA ARG A 201 -12.87 -9.39 -7.63
C ARG A 201 -13.23 -10.87 -7.57
N TYR A 202 -13.44 -11.41 -6.38
CA TYR A 202 -13.70 -12.83 -6.15
C TYR A 202 -14.95 -13.02 -5.25
N PRO A 203 -16.16 -12.70 -5.74
CA PRO A 203 -17.37 -12.67 -4.91
C PRO A 203 -17.78 -14.03 -4.33
N TRP A 204 -17.39 -15.13 -4.98
CA TRP A 204 -17.65 -16.51 -4.56
C TRP A 204 -16.58 -17.05 -3.58
N VAL A 205 -15.50 -16.31 -3.32
CA VAL A 205 -14.47 -16.67 -2.33
C VAL A 205 -14.87 -16.10 -0.97
N PRO A 206 -14.77 -16.88 0.13
CA PRO A 206 -14.97 -16.38 1.49
C PRO A 206 -13.74 -15.55 1.92
N VAL A 207 -13.54 -14.38 1.30
CA VAL A 207 -12.34 -13.55 1.46
C VAL A 207 -12.07 -13.22 2.92
N ARG A 208 -13.11 -12.94 3.71
CA ARG A 208 -12.97 -12.64 5.15
C ARG A 208 -12.34 -13.78 5.96
N LEU A 209 -12.49 -15.04 5.53
CA LEU A 209 -11.92 -16.20 6.22
C LEU A 209 -10.49 -16.52 5.76
N LEU A 210 -10.15 -16.18 4.50
CA LEU A 210 -8.91 -16.63 3.86
C LEU A 210 -7.84 -15.53 3.73
N LEU A 211 -8.25 -14.27 3.75
CA LEU A 211 -7.37 -13.13 3.54
C LEU A 211 -6.55 -12.83 4.81
N ARG A 212 -5.22 -12.86 4.66
CA ARG A 212 -4.25 -12.59 5.73
C ARG A 212 -3.81 -11.13 5.78
N HIS A 213 -3.96 -10.40 4.67
CA HIS A 213 -3.48 -9.01 4.51
C HIS A 213 -4.64 -8.08 4.11
N PRO A 214 -5.59 -7.76 5.00
CA PRO A 214 -6.74 -6.93 4.69
C PRO A 214 -6.43 -5.48 4.28
N PHE A 215 -5.29 -4.90 4.68
CA PHE A 215 -4.87 -3.50 4.49
C PHE A 215 -6.03 -2.54 4.48
N ALA A 216 -6.61 -2.24 5.65
CA ALA A 216 -7.90 -1.57 5.75
C ALA A 216 -7.77 -0.14 6.29
N THR A 217 -7.76 0.84 5.39
CA THR A 217 -7.86 2.26 5.74
C THR A 217 -9.24 2.59 6.32
N GLU A 218 -10.31 1.99 5.77
CA GLU A 218 -11.70 2.21 6.23
C GLU A 218 -11.90 1.84 7.71
N ASP A 219 -11.11 0.91 8.24
CA ASP A 219 -11.19 0.42 9.62
C ASP A 219 -10.56 1.39 10.64
N VAL A 220 -9.68 2.30 10.19
CA VAL A 220 -8.88 3.17 11.08
C VAL A 220 -9.12 4.66 10.89
N ILE A 221 -9.58 5.08 9.70
CA ILE A 221 -9.70 6.49 9.31
C ILE A 221 -10.59 7.30 10.27
N ALA A 222 -11.64 6.68 10.83
CA ALA A 222 -12.57 7.29 11.78
C ALA A 222 -11.91 7.77 13.09
N ASN A 223 -10.78 7.14 13.45
CA ASN A 223 -10.08 7.37 14.71
C ASN A 223 -8.87 8.30 14.56
N LEU A 224 -8.61 8.80 13.34
CA LEU A 224 -7.47 9.68 13.09
C LEU A 224 -7.81 11.12 13.45
N THR A 225 -6.92 11.78 14.18
CA THR A 225 -6.96 13.23 14.40
C THR A 225 -6.09 14.00 13.40
N THR A 226 -5.36 13.28 12.54
CA THR A 226 -4.46 13.85 11.52
C THR A 226 -5.25 14.58 10.43
N SER A 227 -4.83 15.81 10.12
CA SER A 227 -5.34 16.57 8.97
C SER A 227 -5.05 15.82 7.67
N THR A 228 -6.08 15.20 7.09
CA THR A 228 -5.95 14.29 5.95
C THR A 228 -6.55 14.92 4.71
N THR A 229 -5.92 14.77 3.55
CA THR A 229 -6.48 15.12 2.23
C THR A 229 -6.44 13.90 1.31
N ILE A 230 -7.51 13.67 0.57
CA ILE A 230 -7.58 12.61 -0.44
C ILE A 230 -7.50 13.22 -1.84
N VAL A 231 -6.61 12.68 -2.66
CA VAL A 231 -6.54 12.94 -4.10
C VAL A 231 -6.92 11.65 -4.83
N TYR A 232 -7.86 11.71 -5.76
CA TYR A 232 -8.33 10.51 -6.47
C TYR A 232 -8.64 10.79 -7.94
N SER A 233 -8.66 9.70 -8.71
CA SER A 233 -9.11 9.72 -10.10
C SER A 233 -10.58 9.26 -10.20
N PRO A 234 -11.49 10.05 -10.81
CA PRO A 234 -12.88 9.61 -11.03
C PRO A 234 -13.00 8.37 -11.92
N THR A 235 -12.01 8.13 -12.78
CA THR A 235 -11.95 7.05 -13.77
C THR A 235 -10.93 5.97 -13.39
N ASP A 236 -10.67 5.83 -12.09
CA ASP A 236 -9.81 4.77 -11.55
C ASP A 236 -10.44 3.38 -11.76
N GLY A 237 -9.87 2.59 -12.67
CA GLY A 237 -10.31 1.22 -12.94
C GLY A 237 -9.73 0.16 -11.99
N LEU A 238 -8.74 0.50 -11.16
CA LEU A 238 -8.14 -0.45 -10.22
C LEU A 238 -8.72 -0.31 -8.81
N VAL A 239 -8.95 0.92 -8.38
CA VAL A 239 -9.55 1.28 -7.09
C VAL A 239 -10.71 2.22 -7.38
N PRO A 240 -11.90 1.68 -7.71
CA PRO A 240 -12.99 2.52 -8.17
C PRO A 240 -13.48 3.48 -7.09
N ARG A 241 -14.18 4.53 -7.55
CA ARG A 241 -14.63 5.66 -6.73
C ARG A 241 -15.32 5.27 -5.41
N HIS A 242 -16.06 4.16 -5.38
CA HIS A 242 -16.74 3.72 -4.16
C HIS A 242 -15.77 3.41 -3.02
N HIS A 243 -14.49 3.13 -3.27
CA HIS A 243 -13.49 3.00 -2.20
C HIS A 243 -13.28 4.31 -1.46
N VAL A 244 -13.18 5.43 -2.18
CA VAL A 244 -13.09 6.76 -1.58
C VAL A 244 -14.37 7.08 -0.82
N GLU A 245 -15.53 6.76 -1.40
CA GLU A 245 -16.83 6.97 -0.74
C GLU A 245 -16.95 6.16 0.56
N ASN A 246 -16.48 4.91 0.58
CA ASN A 246 -16.45 4.08 1.79
C ASN A 246 -15.52 4.68 2.86
N ILE A 247 -14.36 5.21 2.48
CA ILE A 247 -13.45 5.90 3.42
C ILE A 247 -14.14 7.15 4.00
N LEU A 248 -14.78 7.96 3.15
CA LEU A 248 -15.46 9.19 3.59
C LEU A 248 -16.68 8.90 4.46
N HIS A 249 -17.36 7.77 4.23
CA HIS A 249 -18.49 7.35 5.04
C HIS A 249 -18.08 6.99 6.48
N THR A 250 -16.86 6.48 6.68
CA THR A 250 -16.36 6.14 8.01
C THR A 250 -15.51 7.25 8.64
N ALA A 251 -15.00 8.20 7.86
CA ALA A 251 -14.13 9.29 8.34
C ALA A 251 -14.87 10.30 9.23
N ASN A 252 -14.13 10.87 10.19
CA ASN A 252 -14.62 11.90 11.09
C ASN A 252 -13.49 12.90 11.41
N PRO A 253 -13.61 14.23 11.21
CA PRO A 253 -14.60 15.00 10.42
C PRO A 253 -14.31 14.99 8.91
N SER A 254 -14.98 15.85 8.12
CA SER A 254 -14.90 15.90 6.65
C SER A 254 -13.46 16.02 6.12
N ILE A 255 -13.02 15.02 5.37
CA ILE A 255 -11.73 14.98 4.68
C ILE A 255 -11.84 15.73 3.34
N PRO A 256 -11.02 16.76 3.09
CA PRO A 256 -10.92 17.38 1.77
C PRO A 256 -10.66 16.35 0.68
N LEU A 257 -11.48 16.40 -0.37
CA LEU A 257 -11.44 15.49 -1.49
C LEU A 257 -11.15 16.26 -2.78
N ILE A 258 -10.09 15.87 -3.49
CA ILE A 258 -9.67 16.49 -4.74
C ILE A 258 -9.71 15.44 -5.86
N ALA A 259 -10.58 15.65 -6.84
CA ALA A 259 -10.63 14.84 -8.04
C ALA A 259 -9.62 15.36 -9.07
N VAL A 260 -8.95 14.45 -9.79
CA VAL A 260 -8.12 14.78 -10.96
C VAL A 260 -8.72 14.10 -12.19
N PRO A 261 -9.62 14.77 -12.94
CA PRO A 261 -10.25 14.22 -14.14
C PRO A 261 -9.23 13.84 -15.22
N GLY A 262 -9.60 12.92 -16.12
CA GLY A 262 -8.73 12.51 -17.24
C GLY A 262 -7.56 11.60 -16.85
N THR A 263 -7.46 11.20 -15.58
CA THR A 263 -6.44 10.26 -15.08
C THR A 263 -7.02 8.86 -14.88
N ASN A 264 -6.18 7.89 -14.54
CA ASN A 264 -6.57 6.59 -13.99
C ASN A 264 -5.66 6.29 -12.78
N HIS A 265 -5.73 5.09 -12.20
CA HIS A 265 -4.89 4.72 -11.04
C HIS A 265 -3.42 5.09 -11.26
N VAL A 266 -2.86 4.66 -12.39
CA VAL A 266 -1.44 4.80 -12.72
C VAL A 266 -1.09 6.24 -13.12
N THR A 267 -1.92 6.88 -13.94
CA THR A 267 -1.60 8.22 -14.47
C THR A 267 -1.90 9.33 -13.48
N LEU A 268 -2.65 9.07 -12.39
CA LEU A 268 -2.91 10.06 -11.35
C LEU A 268 -1.62 10.65 -10.79
N ILE A 269 -0.66 9.81 -10.41
CA ILE A 269 0.60 10.31 -9.81
C ILE A 269 1.52 10.99 -10.83
N LEU A 270 1.34 10.67 -12.12
CA LEU A 270 2.11 11.23 -13.24
C LEU A 270 1.49 12.51 -13.81
N HIS A 271 0.30 12.89 -13.35
CA HIS A 271 -0.40 14.05 -13.88
C HIS A 271 0.34 15.35 -13.50
N PRO A 272 0.51 16.33 -14.41
CA PRO A 272 1.27 17.55 -14.16
C PRO A 272 0.78 18.39 -12.97
N GLU A 273 -0.52 18.34 -12.66
CA GLU A 273 -1.08 19.06 -11.51
C GLU A 273 -0.85 18.36 -10.17
N THR A 274 -0.55 17.06 -10.19
CA THR A 274 -0.46 16.26 -8.96
C THR A 274 0.58 16.83 -8.00
N PRO A 275 1.80 17.21 -8.41
CA PRO A 275 2.75 17.84 -7.51
C PRO A 275 2.20 19.07 -6.76
N THR A 276 1.48 19.95 -7.46
CA THR A 276 0.85 21.12 -6.84
C THR A 276 -0.21 20.72 -5.82
N LEU A 277 -1.02 19.70 -6.11
CA LEU A 277 -2.02 19.16 -5.17
C LEU A 277 -1.38 18.53 -3.94
N ILE A 278 -0.29 17.76 -4.10
CA ILE A 278 0.46 17.19 -2.99
C ILE A 278 1.01 18.30 -2.10
N ARG A 279 1.62 19.33 -2.72
CA ARG A 279 2.18 20.47 -1.99
C ARG A 279 1.10 21.19 -1.19
N LYS A 280 -0.02 21.53 -1.82
CA LYS A 280 -1.15 22.20 -1.16
C LYS A 280 -1.71 21.41 0.01
N ALA A 281 -1.77 20.09 -0.10
CA ALA A 281 -2.27 19.25 0.98
C ALA A 281 -1.31 19.16 2.18
N LEU A 282 0.00 19.26 1.93
CA LEU A 282 1.01 19.00 2.96
C LEU A 282 1.64 20.27 3.53
N ILE A 283 1.72 21.37 2.78
CA ILE A 283 2.41 22.58 3.23
C ILE A 283 1.37 23.64 3.58
N ASP A 284 0.60 24.06 2.59
CA ASP A 284 -0.46 25.07 2.70
C ASP A 284 -1.55 24.62 3.70
#